data_AF-A0A957V6A8-F1
#
_entry.id   AF-A0A957V6A8-F1
#
_cell.length_a   1.000
_cell.length_b   1.000
_cell.length_c   1.000
_cell.angle_alpha   90.00
_cell.angle_beta   90.00
_cell.angle_gamma   90.00
#
_symmetry.space_group_name_H-M   'P 1'
#
loop_
_entity.id
_entity.type
_entity.pdbx_description
1 polymer ?
#
loop_
_entity_poly.entity_id
_entity_poly.type
_entity_poly.pdbx_seq_one_letter_code
_entity_poly.pdbx_strand_id
1 'polypeptide(L)'
;MATATVPARNEIPVEHTWDLANIFPTPADWEAKLANVKARLPEIRQYQGRLGEGPDALAGWLETYQDLMRDTHRVVMYAALDYSTDTNNQAAAARAAQGTSLASAVQAAVSFAEPEMM
;
A
#
# COMPACT_ATOMS: atom_id res chain seq x y z
N MET A 1 -22.94 27.32 27.79
CA MET A 1 -22.17 26.08 27.57
C MET A 1 -20.84 26.48 26.96
N ALA A 2 -19.72 26.13 27.58
CA ALA A 2 -18.41 26.44 27.01
C ALA A 2 -18.24 25.63 25.72
N THR A 3 -18.07 26.31 24.60
CA THR A 3 -17.66 25.70 23.33
C THR A 3 -16.25 25.16 23.51
N ALA A 4 -16.12 23.86 23.76
CA ALA A 4 -14.83 23.19 23.69
C ALA A 4 -14.38 23.19 22.24
N THR A 5 -13.40 24.01 21.90
CA THR A 5 -12.79 24.03 20.57
C THR A 5 -11.96 22.76 20.42
N VAL A 6 -12.27 21.95 19.42
CA VAL A 6 -11.46 20.78 19.07
C VAL A 6 -10.12 21.29 18.54
N PRO A 7 -8.99 20.93 19.17
CA PRO A 7 -7.67 21.37 18.70
C PRO A 7 -7.38 20.84 17.30
N ALA A 8 -6.64 21.62 16.52
CA ALA A 8 -6.21 21.20 15.19
C ALA A 8 -5.20 20.05 15.28
N ARG A 9 -5.10 19.21 14.24
CA ARG A 9 -4.25 18.01 14.30
C ARG A 9 -2.78 18.32 14.61
N ASN A 10 -2.27 19.44 14.12
CA ASN A 10 -0.92 19.95 14.38
C ASN A 10 -0.70 20.45 15.82
N GLU A 11 -1.75 20.57 16.63
CA GLU A 11 -1.69 20.97 18.05
C GLU A 11 -1.66 19.77 19.00
N ILE A 12 -1.78 18.54 18.48
CA ILE A 12 -1.72 17.30 19.28
C ILE A 12 -0.24 16.88 19.45
N PRO A 13 0.23 16.60 20.68
CA PRO A 13 1.57 16.07 20.93
C PRO A 13 1.83 14.79 20.13
N VAL A 14 3.02 14.69 19.51
CA VAL A 14 3.41 13.56 18.65
C VAL A 14 3.32 12.22 19.37
N GLU A 15 3.56 12.18 20.68
CA GLU A 15 3.39 11.00 21.54
C GLU A 15 1.96 10.43 21.60
N HIS A 16 0.96 11.22 21.20
CA HIS A 16 -0.44 10.81 21.07
C HIS A 16 -0.84 10.59 19.61
N THR A 17 0.14 10.45 18.71
CA THR A 17 -0.07 10.23 17.28
C THR A 17 0.53 8.92 16.81
N TRP A 18 -0.03 8.35 15.74
CA TRP A 18 0.61 7.25 15.03
C TRP A 18 1.97 7.72 14.50
N ASP A 19 3.02 6.99 14.82
CA ASP A 19 4.35 7.27 14.26
C ASP A 19 4.45 6.70 12.83
N LEU A 20 4.00 7.51 11.87
CA LEU A 20 4.06 7.19 10.44
C LEU A 20 5.51 7.07 9.93
N ALA A 21 6.47 7.68 10.63
CA ALA A 21 7.89 7.61 10.27
C ALA A 21 8.44 6.17 10.40
N ASN A 22 7.81 5.33 11.25
CA ASN A 22 8.13 3.90 11.31
C ASN A 22 7.72 3.12 10.04
N ILE A 23 6.78 3.63 9.24
CA ILE A 23 6.38 3.01 7.98
C ILE A 23 7.20 3.59 6.83
N PHE A 24 7.19 4.93 6.70
CA PHE A 24 8.02 5.70 5.78
C PHE A 24 8.49 6.98 6.46
N PRO A 25 9.80 7.29 6.46
CA PRO A 25 10.33 8.48 7.14
C PRO A 25 9.75 9.78 6.58
N THR A 26 9.51 9.83 5.27
CA THR A 26 8.96 11.00 4.59
C THR A 26 7.90 10.63 3.55
N PRO A 27 7.03 11.58 3.15
CA PRO A 27 6.16 11.39 2.00
C PRO A 27 6.91 11.06 0.69
N ALA A 28 8.14 11.55 0.52
CA ALA A 28 8.95 11.25 -0.66
C ALA A 28 9.39 9.78 -0.69
N ASP A 29 9.72 9.19 0.47
CA ASP A 29 10.03 7.75 0.57
C ASP A 29 8.80 6.90 0.24
N TRP A 30 7.62 7.35 0.66
CA TRP A 30 6.35 6.71 0.29
C TRP A 30 6.09 6.79 -1.22
N GLU A 31 6.30 7.95 -1.86
CA GLU A 31 6.14 8.12 -3.31
C GLU A 31 7.11 7.24 -4.10
N ALA A 32 8.38 7.17 -3.66
CA ALA A 32 9.38 6.29 -4.24
C ALA A 32 8.97 4.81 -4.13
N LYS A 33 8.44 4.40 -2.97
CA LYS A 33 7.96 3.02 -2.78
C LYS A 33 6.72 2.72 -3.61
N LEU A 34 5.77 3.65 -3.70
CA LEU A 34 4.60 3.55 -4.60
C LEU A 34 5.05 3.31 -6.05
N ALA A 35 6.01 4.09 -6.54
CA ALA A 35 6.56 3.93 -7.89
C ALA A 35 7.26 2.57 -8.08
N ASN A 36 8.05 2.13 -7.09
CA ASN A 36 8.70 0.83 -7.09
C ASN A 36 7.70 -0.33 -7.18
N VAL A 37 6.61 -0.32 -6.39
CA VAL A 37 5.59 -1.37 -6.44
C VAL A 37 4.91 -1.41 -7.82
N LYS A 38 4.59 -0.25 -8.40
CA LYS A 38 4.01 -0.18 -9.76
C LYS A 38 4.94 -0.77 -10.82
N ALA A 39 6.24 -0.52 -10.70
CA ALA A 39 7.24 -1.03 -11.64
C ALA A 39 7.41 -2.56 -11.58
N ARG A 40 7.04 -3.20 -10.46
CA ARG A 40 7.12 -4.66 -10.26
C ARG A 40 5.88 -5.42 -10.72
N LEU A 41 4.79 -4.73 -11.09
CA LEU A 41 3.58 -5.41 -11.60
C LEU A 41 3.82 -6.29 -12.85
N PRO A 42 4.70 -5.92 -13.80
CA PRO A 42 5.06 -6.82 -14.89
C PRO A 42 5.78 -8.09 -14.44
N GLU A 43 6.59 -8.03 -13.37
CA GLU A 43 7.32 -9.18 -12.84
C GLU A 43 6.36 -10.26 -12.33
N ILE A 44 5.25 -9.89 -11.68
CA ILE A 44 4.31 -10.91 -11.22
C ILE A 44 3.45 -11.46 -12.37
N ARG A 45 3.17 -10.65 -13.40
CA ARG A 45 2.43 -11.09 -14.59
C ARG A 45 3.19 -12.08 -15.46
N GLN A 46 4.52 -12.15 -15.34
CA GLN A 46 5.34 -13.10 -16.09
C GLN A 46 5.05 -14.58 -15.74
N TYR A 47 4.38 -14.83 -14.60
CA TYR A 47 3.96 -16.16 -14.16
C TYR A 47 2.59 -16.59 -14.70
N GLN A 48 1.87 -15.70 -15.40
CA GLN A 48 0.56 -16.01 -15.95
C GLN A 48 0.66 -17.14 -16.99
N GLY A 49 -0.17 -18.17 -16.82
CA GLY A 49 -0.19 -19.39 -17.62
C GLY A 49 0.90 -20.41 -17.24
N ARG A 50 1.68 -20.14 -16.18
CA ARG A 50 2.87 -20.93 -15.82
C ARG A 50 2.78 -21.56 -14.44
N LEU A 51 1.76 -21.25 -13.62
CA LEU A 51 1.66 -21.78 -12.26
C LEU A 51 1.51 -23.31 -12.21
N GLY A 52 0.97 -23.90 -13.27
CA GLY A 52 0.85 -25.35 -13.45
C GLY A 52 2.10 -26.06 -13.99
N GLU A 53 3.18 -25.33 -14.34
CA GLU A 53 4.41 -25.94 -14.88
C GLU A 53 5.12 -26.84 -13.85
N GLY A 54 4.87 -26.64 -12.55
CA GLY A 54 5.42 -27.45 -11.47
C GLY A 54 5.62 -26.67 -10.17
N PRO A 55 6.11 -27.34 -9.11
CA PRO A 55 6.29 -26.73 -7.79
C PRO A 55 7.26 -25.55 -7.80
N ASP A 56 8.29 -25.56 -8.65
CA ASP A 56 9.28 -24.48 -8.74
C ASP A 56 8.67 -23.18 -9.30
N ALA A 57 7.79 -23.30 -10.30
CA ALA A 57 7.08 -22.16 -10.87
C ALA A 57 6.12 -21.52 -9.86
N LEU A 58 5.40 -22.35 -9.11
CA LEU A 58 4.53 -21.91 -8.03
C LEU A 58 5.31 -21.26 -6.88
N ALA A 59 6.45 -21.84 -6.48
CA ALA A 59 7.29 -21.29 -5.43
C ALA A 59 7.83 -19.90 -5.81
N GLY A 60 8.37 -19.74 -7.03
CA GLY A 60 8.84 -18.44 -7.50
C GLY A 60 7.74 -17.38 -7.57
N TRP A 61 6.52 -17.77 -7.97
CA TRP A 61 5.37 -16.88 -7.93
C TRP A 61 4.99 -16.49 -6.49
N LEU A 62 4.93 -17.45 -5.55
CA LEU A 62 4.58 -17.20 -4.14
C LEU A 62 5.56 -16.23 -3.48
N GLU A 63 6.87 -16.39 -3.71
CA GLU A 63 7.90 -15.47 -3.21
C GLU A 63 7.69 -14.06 -3.76
N THR A 64 7.53 -13.94 -5.09
CA THR A 64 7.28 -12.66 -5.76
C THR A 64 6.00 -12.00 -5.25
N TYR A 65 4.94 -12.78 -5.08
CA TYR A 65 3.64 -12.34 -4.59
C TYR A 65 3.72 -11.83 -3.15
N GLN A 66 4.35 -12.58 -2.25
CA GLN A 66 4.50 -12.18 -0.85
C GLN A 66 5.29 -10.87 -0.73
N ASP A 67 6.36 -10.72 -1.48
CA ASP A 67 7.16 -9.49 -1.50
C ASP A 67 6.35 -8.30 -2.01
N LEU A 68 5.59 -8.49 -3.10
CA LEU A 68 4.73 -7.45 -3.67
C LEU A 68 3.61 -7.05 -2.70
N MET A 69 2.96 -8.02 -2.04
CA MET A 69 1.88 -7.77 -1.08
C MET A 69 2.39 -7.03 0.15
N ARG A 70 3.55 -7.42 0.70
CA ARG A 70 4.17 -6.74 1.85
C ARG A 70 4.40 -5.26 1.57
N ASP A 71 4.97 -4.95 0.42
CA ASP A 71 5.23 -3.57 0.02
C ASP A 71 3.95 -2.79 -0.27
N THR A 72 3.00 -3.41 -0.97
CA THR A 72 1.68 -2.82 -1.25
C THR A 72 0.96 -2.47 0.05
N HIS A 73 0.97 -3.38 1.03
CA HIS A 73 0.32 -3.17 2.32
C HIS A 73 0.92 -1.97 3.05
N ARG A 74 2.25 -1.85 3.10
CA ARG A 74 2.92 -0.70 3.71
C ARG A 74 2.51 0.63 3.06
N VAL A 75 2.48 0.68 1.73
CA VAL A 75 2.09 1.88 0.97
C VAL A 75 0.63 2.27 1.26
N VAL A 76 -0.27 1.30 1.23
CA VAL A 76 -1.71 1.53 1.50
C VAL A 76 -1.94 1.94 2.96
N MET A 77 -1.30 1.25 3.91
CA MET A 77 -1.43 1.56 5.34
C MET A 77 -0.97 2.98 5.66
N TYR A 78 0.20 3.40 5.17
CA TYR A 78 0.70 4.75 5.39
C TYR A 78 -0.31 5.79 4.91
N ALA A 79 -0.82 5.64 3.69
CA ALA A 79 -1.75 6.60 3.10
C ALA A 79 -3.10 6.64 3.83
N ALA A 80 -3.62 5.49 4.26
CA ALA A 80 -4.86 5.39 5.02
C ALA A 80 -4.72 6.00 6.42
N LEU A 81 -3.61 5.73 7.11
CA LEU A 81 -3.34 6.30 8.42
C LEU A 81 -3.12 7.81 8.33
N ASP A 82 -2.33 8.30 7.37
CA ASP A 82 -2.10 9.72 7.11
C ASP A 82 -3.44 10.46 6.92
N TYR A 83 -4.32 9.94 6.07
CA TYR A 83 -5.65 10.51 5.87
C TYR A 83 -6.55 10.45 7.10
N SER A 84 -6.45 9.38 7.90
CA SER A 84 -7.23 9.26 9.15
C SER A 84 -6.82 10.28 10.22
N THR A 85 -5.61 10.84 10.14
CA THR A 85 -5.14 11.83 11.11
C THR A 85 -5.78 13.21 10.94
N ASP A 86 -6.09 13.59 9.70
CA ASP A 86 -6.84 14.80 9.35
C ASP A 86 -7.50 14.62 7.99
N THR A 87 -8.82 14.39 7.98
CA THR A 87 -9.58 14.17 6.74
C THR A 87 -9.75 15.44 5.90
N ASN A 88 -9.42 16.63 6.43
CA ASN A 88 -9.42 17.88 5.66
C ASN A 88 -8.08 18.10 4.93
N ASN A 89 -7.06 17.29 5.19
CA ASN A 89 -5.78 17.37 4.50
C ASN A 89 -5.89 16.80 3.07
N GLN A 90 -5.95 17.70 2.09
CA GLN A 90 -6.06 17.33 0.67
C GLN A 90 -4.87 16.50 0.17
N ALA A 91 -3.66 16.73 0.68
CA ALA A 91 -2.49 15.94 0.29
C ALA A 91 -2.60 14.50 0.81
N ALA A 92 -3.06 14.31 2.04
CA ALA A 92 -3.32 12.99 2.60
C ALA A 92 -4.46 12.27 1.86
N ALA A 93 -5.53 12.99 1.51
CA ALA A 93 -6.63 12.46 0.69
C ALA A 93 -6.14 11.98 -0.69
N ALA A 94 -5.27 12.75 -1.34
CA ALA A 94 -4.67 12.36 -2.62
C ALA A 94 -3.81 11.09 -2.49
N ARG A 95 -3.00 10.97 -1.43
CA ARG A 95 -2.22 9.75 -1.16
C ARG A 95 -3.12 8.55 -0.92
N ALA A 96 -4.20 8.71 -0.15
CA ALA A 96 -5.16 7.63 0.09
C ALA A 96 -5.78 7.14 -1.23
N ALA A 97 -6.18 8.05 -2.13
CA ALA A 97 -6.67 7.69 -3.46
C ALA A 97 -5.61 6.95 -4.30
N GLN A 98 -4.36 7.40 -4.26
CA GLN A 98 -3.24 6.73 -4.93
C GLN A 98 -2.97 5.33 -4.36
N GLY A 99 -3.06 5.16 -3.03
CA GLY A 99 -2.94 3.86 -2.37
C GLY A 99 -4.05 2.89 -2.79
N THR A 100 -5.29 3.36 -2.84
CA THR A 100 -6.43 2.57 -3.36
C THR A 100 -6.22 2.16 -4.81
N SER A 101 -5.76 3.09 -5.67
CA SER A 101 -5.45 2.79 -7.06
C SER A 101 -4.34 1.74 -7.20
N LEU A 102 -3.30 1.81 -6.37
CA LEU A 102 -2.24 0.79 -6.31
C LEU A 102 -2.83 -0.58 -5.95
N ALA A 103 -3.65 -0.65 -4.90
CA ALA A 103 -4.25 -1.90 -4.45
C ALA A 103 -5.08 -2.56 -5.57
N SER A 104 -5.89 -1.78 -6.30
CA SER A 104 -6.65 -2.29 -7.46
C SER A 104 -5.73 -2.79 -8.58
N ALA A 105 -4.66 -2.07 -8.89
CA ALA A 105 -3.71 -2.48 -9.93
C ALA A 105 -2.97 -3.78 -9.57
N VAL A 106 -2.62 -3.93 -8.29
CA VAL A 106 -2.00 -5.14 -7.73
C VAL A 106 -2.97 -6.32 -7.79
N GLN A 107 -4.22 -6.15 -7.34
CA GLN A 107 -5.25 -7.19 -7.43
C GLN A 107 -5.47 -7.66 -8.86
N ALA A 108 -5.55 -6.73 -9.82
CA ALA A 108 -5.67 -7.06 -11.23
C ALA A 108 -4.43 -7.79 -11.78
N ALA A 109 -3.23 -7.50 -11.27
CA ALA A 109 -2.01 -8.16 -11.70
C ALA A 109 -1.88 -9.61 -11.18
N VAL A 110 -2.58 -9.97 -10.10
CA VAL A 110 -2.50 -11.29 -9.46
C VAL A 110 -3.75 -12.15 -9.65
N SER A 111 -4.80 -11.61 -10.29
CA SER A 111 -6.10 -12.28 -10.42
C SER A 111 -6.08 -13.56 -11.26
N PHE A 112 -5.01 -13.80 -12.03
CA PHE A 112 -4.83 -15.03 -12.80
C PHE A 112 -4.50 -16.24 -11.89
N ALA A 113 -3.96 -16.01 -10.70
CA ALA A 113 -3.39 -17.09 -9.91
C ALA A 113 -4.45 -18.01 -9.31
N GLU A 114 -5.57 -17.45 -8.83
CA GLU A 114 -6.69 -18.23 -8.28
C GLU A 114 -7.24 -19.25 -9.30
N PRO A 115 -7.63 -18.88 -10.53
CA PRO A 115 -8.11 -19.85 -11.51
C PRO A 115 -7.04 -20.81 -12.02
N GLU A 116 -5.75 -20.48 -11.96
CA GLU A 116 -4.66 -21.40 -12.34
C GLU A 116 -4.31 -22.43 -11.26
N MET A 117 -4.71 -22.19 -10.01
CA MET A 117 -4.49 -23.10 -8.88
C MET A 117 -5.65 -24.07 -8.61
N MET A 118 -6.84 -23.82 -9.19
CA MET A 118 -8.01 -24.72 -9.11
C MET A 118 -7.92 -25.86 -10.11
#